data_AF-A0A352X4F6-F1
#
_entry.id   AF-A0A352X4F6-F1
#
_cell.length_a   1.000
_cell.length_b   1.000
_cell.length_c   1.000
_cell.angle_alpha   90.00
_cell.angle_beta   90.00
_cell.angle_gamma   90.00
#
_symmetry.space_group_name_H-M   'P 1'
#
loop_
_entity.id
_entity.type
_entity.pdbx_description
1 polymer ?
#
loop_
_entity_poly.entity_id
_entity_poly.type
_entity_poly.pdbx_seq_one_letter_code
_entity_poly.pdbx_strand_id
1 'polypeptide(L)'
;MIKNMIDRNNDLEIVSEFLIRFYHQEPNYLDATIRALQVLRERYQYNWELANAFRNILENTLPTDTLKQLVLLSANRYVQNDLEAKEVLKKIYDDNVLDTAINLDEFRD
;
A
#
# COMPACT_ATOMS: atom_id res chain seq x y z
N MET A 1 15.63 -8.71 15.53
CA MET A 1 16.14 -8.41 14.18
C MET A 1 15.42 -9.23 13.10
N ILE A 2 15.28 -10.56 13.25
CA ILE A 2 14.60 -11.44 12.28
C ILE A 2 13.10 -11.15 12.15
N LYS A 3 12.37 -10.99 13.27
CA LYS A 3 10.92 -10.70 13.26
C LYS A 3 10.59 -9.43 12.45
N ASN A 4 11.26 -8.31 12.74
CA ASN A 4 11.08 -7.06 11.98
C ASN A 4 11.39 -7.21 10.48
N MET A 5 12.22 -8.16 10.06
CA MET A 5 12.54 -8.37 8.64
C MET A 5 11.43 -9.18 7.94
N ILE A 6 10.86 -10.16 8.64
CA ILE A 6 9.71 -10.95 8.17
C ILE A 6 8.47 -10.07 8.07
N ASP A 7 8.19 -9.26 9.11
CA ASP A 7 7.03 -8.37 9.14
C ASP A 7 7.10 -7.33 8.00
N ARG A 8 8.30 -6.79 7.71
CA ARG A 8 8.51 -5.87 6.57
C ARG A 8 8.32 -6.52 5.20
N ASN A 9 8.72 -7.78 5.05
CA ASN A 9 8.49 -8.51 3.79
C ASN A 9 7.00 -8.75 3.57
N ASN A 10 6.25 -9.03 4.64
CA ASN A 10 4.81 -9.19 4.61
C ASN A 10 4.10 -7.86 4.24
N ASP A 11 4.53 -6.73 4.81
CA ASP A 11 3.96 -5.42 4.46
C ASP A 11 4.20 -5.05 2.99
N LEU A 12 5.41 -5.30 2.48
CA LEU A 12 5.73 -5.08 1.06
C LEU A 12 4.90 -5.97 0.13
N GLU A 13 4.62 -7.21 0.52
CA GLU A 13 3.78 -8.14 -0.24
C GLU A 13 2.33 -7.65 -0.29
N ILE A 14 1.74 -7.28 0.84
CA ILE A 14 0.36 -6.74 0.94
C ILE A 14 0.20 -5.52 0.03
N VAL A 15 1.14 -4.56 0.11
CA VAL A 15 1.09 -3.35 -0.73
C VAL A 15 1.32 -3.72 -2.21
N SER A 16 2.26 -4.60 -2.51
CA SER A 16 2.54 -5.05 -3.87
C SER A 16 1.30 -5.66 -4.53
N GLU A 17 0.61 -6.57 -3.84
CA GLU A 17 -0.61 -7.21 -4.35
C GLU A 17 -1.72 -6.19 -4.63
N PHE A 18 -1.91 -5.22 -3.72
CA PHE A 18 -2.87 -4.15 -3.91
C PHE A 18 -2.54 -3.30 -5.15
N LEU A 19 -1.27 -2.90 -5.32
CA LEU A 19 -0.82 -2.11 -6.46
C LEU A 19 -0.98 -2.89 -7.77
N ILE A 20 -0.60 -4.17 -7.78
CA ILE A 20 -0.76 -5.06 -8.94
C ILE A 20 -2.23 -5.14 -9.35
N ARG A 21 -3.11 -5.33 -8.36
CA ARG A 21 -4.54 -5.53 -8.59
C ARG A 21 -5.24 -4.32 -9.18
N PHE A 22 -4.89 -3.10 -8.74
CA PHE A 22 -5.66 -1.91 -9.07
C PHE A 22 -4.95 -0.90 -9.96
N TYR A 23 -3.62 -0.77 -9.86
CA TYR A 23 -2.85 0.32 -10.49
C TYR A 23 -1.97 -0.13 -11.65
N HIS A 24 -1.54 -1.39 -11.70
CA HIS A 24 -0.55 -1.88 -12.65
C HIS A 24 -0.97 -1.76 -14.12
N GLN A 25 -2.21 -2.14 -14.43
CA GLN A 25 -2.75 -2.11 -15.81
C GLN A 25 -3.59 -0.85 -16.07
N GLU A 26 -3.72 0.04 -15.09
CA GLU A 26 -4.55 1.22 -15.17
C GLU A 26 -3.69 2.47 -15.12
N PRO A 27 -3.44 3.16 -16.24
CA PRO A 27 -2.62 4.38 -16.23
C PRO A 27 -3.27 5.53 -15.44
N ASN A 28 -4.60 5.58 -15.34
CA ASN A 28 -5.31 6.65 -14.65
C ASN A 28 -5.51 6.34 -13.15
N TYR A 29 -4.85 7.10 -12.29
CA TYR A 29 -4.97 6.96 -10.83
C TYR A 29 -6.40 7.07 -10.31
N LEU A 30 -7.23 7.93 -10.91
CA LEU A 30 -8.61 8.11 -10.47
C LEU A 30 -9.43 6.84 -10.72
N ASP A 31 -9.32 6.27 -11.92
CA ASP A 31 -10.06 5.05 -12.29
C ASP A 31 -9.59 3.85 -11.46
N ALA A 32 -8.28 3.75 -11.19
CA ALA A 32 -7.72 2.75 -10.28
C ALA A 32 -8.28 2.89 -8.85
N THR A 33 -8.28 4.12 -8.33
CA THR A 33 -8.77 4.43 -6.98
C THR A 33 -10.26 4.12 -6.83
N ILE A 34 -11.09 4.50 -7.81
CA ILE A 34 -12.53 4.22 -7.78
C ILE A 34 -12.78 2.71 -7.67
N ARG A 35 -12.05 1.89 -8.45
CA ARG A 35 -12.18 0.42 -8.38
C ARG A 35 -11.67 -0.15 -7.07
N ALA A 36 -10.57 0.38 -6.55
CA ALA A 36 -10.02 -0.04 -5.26
C ALA A 36 -11.02 0.25 -4.12
N LEU A 37 -11.56 1.47 -4.05
CA LEU A 37 -12.57 1.87 -3.05
C LEU A 37 -13.82 0.99 -3.08
N GLN A 38 -14.31 0.63 -4.28
CA GLN A 38 -15.46 -0.28 -4.42
C GLN A 38 -15.19 -1.65 -3.79
N VAL A 39 -13.97 -2.18 -3.90
CA VAL A 39 -13.59 -3.47 -3.30
C VAL A 39 -13.31 -3.35 -1.81
N LEU A 40 -12.68 -2.26 -1.37
CA LEU A 40 -12.29 -2.04 0.03
C LEU A 40 -13.51 -1.83 0.94
N ARG A 41 -14.59 -1.24 0.43
CA ARG A 41 -15.81 -0.90 1.20
C ARG A 41 -16.39 -2.07 2.00
N GLU A 42 -16.29 -3.29 1.49
CA GLU A 42 -16.90 -4.48 2.12
C GLU A 42 -15.89 -5.36 2.86
N ARG A 43 -14.62 -4.97 2.87
CA ARG A 43 -13.51 -5.80 3.37
C ARG A 43 -12.74 -5.09 4.48
N TYR A 44 -13.42 -4.79 5.58
CA TYR A 44 -12.86 -4.03 6.70
C TYR A 44 -11.53 -4.57 7.23
N GLN A 45 -11.41 -5.89 7.41
CA GLN A 45 -10.15 -6.51 7.86
C GLN A 45 -9.00 -6.26 6.88
N TYR A 46 -9.25 -6.51 5.59
CA TYR A 46 -8.26 -6.27 4.55
C TYR A 46 -7.90 -4.78 4.43
N ASN A 47 -8.88 -3.87 4.61
CA ASN A 47 -8.64 -2.43 4.62
C ASN A 47 -7.69 -2.03 5.76
N TRP A 48 -7.90 -2.58 6.96
CA TRP A 48 -7.02 -2.32 8.10
C TRP A 48 -5.61 -2.91 7.91
N GLU A 49 -5.49 -4.15 7.44
CA GLU A 49 -4.20 -4.79 7.13
C GLU A 49 -3.42 -3.98 6.08
N LEU A 50 -4.10 -3.56 5.02
CA LEU A 50 -3.53 -2.73 3.97
C LEU A 50 -3.07 -1.36 4.50
N ALA A 51 -3.90 -0.69 5.30
CA ALA A 51 -3.55 0.60 5.90
C ALA A 51 -2.31 0.50 6.81
N ASN A 52 -2.19 -0.57 7.59
CA ASN A 52 -1.01 -0.82 8.41
C ASN A 52 0.22 -1.09 7.55
N ALA A 53 0.11 -1.93 6.53
CA ALA A 53 1.21 -2.23 5.63
C ALA A 53 1.75 -0.95 4.95
N PHE A 54 0.86 -0.10 4.44
CA PHE A 54 1.23 1.20 3.89
C PHE A 54 1.94 2.09 4.92
N ARG A 55 1.39 2.25 6.13
CA ARG A 55 2.02 3.05 7.19
C ARG A 55 3.42 2.55 7.51
N ASN A 56 3.57 1.24 7.69
CA ASN A 56 4.85 0.63 8.00
C ASN A 56 5.90 0.91 6.93
N ILE A 57 5.58 0.76 5.64
CA ILE A 57 6.56 1.01 4.57
C ILE A 57 6.83 2.50 4.34
N LEU A 58 5.88 3.39 4.65
CA LEU A 58 6.03 4.84 4.50
C LEU A 58 6.81 5.47 5.66
N GLU A 59 6.67 4.96 6.87
CA GLU A 59 7.26 5.56 8.08
C GLU A 59 8.64 4.99 8.42
N ASN A 60 8.93 3.74 8.03
CA ASN A 60 10.20 3.10 8.35
C ASN A 60 11.28 3.32 7.29
N THR A 61 12.55 3.25 7.72
CA THR A 61 13.69 3.18 6.80
C THR A 61 13.78 1.78 6.20
N LEU A 62 13.70 1.72 4.88
CA LEU A 62 13.87 0.50 4.09
C LEU A 62 15.23 0.49 3.39
N PRO A 63 15.72 -0.67 2.90
CA PRO A 63 16.87 -0.71 2.03
C PRO A 63 16.69 0.20 0.81
N THR A 64 17.78 0.78 0.32
CA THR A 64 17.77 1.66 -0.86
C THR A 64 17.09 0.99 -2.06
N ASP A 65 16.36 1.78 -2.83
CA ASP A 65 15.57 1.41 -4.01
C ASP A 65 14.38 0.49 -3.75
N THR A 66 14.07 0.15 -2.49
CA THR A 66 12.93 -0.75 -2.17
C THR A 66 11.60 -0.15 -2.62
N LEU A 67 11.34 1.13 -2.30
CA LEU A 67 10.07 1.77 -2.66
C LEU A 67 10.01 2.04 -4.16
N LYS A 68 11.13 2.46 -4.76
CA LYS A 68 11.25 2.60 -6.20
C LYS A 68 10.90 1.30 -6.92
N GLN A 69 11.47 0.17 -6.51
CA GLN A 69 11.18 -1.12 -7.10
C GLN A 69 9.73 -1.55 -6.89
N LEU A 70 9.17 -1.31 -5.71
CA LEU A 70 7.75 -1.58 -5.43
C LEU A 70 6.83 -0.81 -6.40
N VAL A 71 7.05 0.49 -6.56
CA VAL A 71 6.23 1.32 -7.45
C VAL A 71 6.44 0.93 -8.93
N LEU A 72 7.69 0.69 -9.33
CA LEU A 72 8.02 0.31 -10.70
C LEU A 72 7.43 -1.05 -11.08
N LEU A 73 7.58 -2.07 -10.24
CA LEU A 73 7.18 -3.44 -10.54
C LEU A 73 5.70 -3.68 -10.25
N SER A 74 5.17 -3.14 -9.16
CA SER A 74 3.82 -3.45 -8.70
C SER A 74 2.79 -2.46 -9.23
N ALA A 75 3.07 -1.15 -9.23
CA ALA A 75 2.15 -0.15 -9.79
C ALA A 75 2.38 0.13 -11.29
N ASN A 76 3.47 -0.38 -11.87
CA ASN A 76 3.89 -0.08 -13.25
C ASN A 76 4.00 1.43 -13.48
N ARG A 77 4.72 2.10 -12.59
CA ARG A 77 4.94 3.55 -12.64
C ARG A 77 6.41 3.86 -12.56
N TYR A 78 6.87 4.70 -13.46
CA TYR A 78 8.25 5.14 -13.45
C TYR A 78 8.46 6.23 -12.39
N VAL A 79 9.44 6.01 -11.53
CA VAL A 79 9.91 6.93 -10.48
C VAL A 79 11.44 6.85 -10.42
N GLN A 80 12.10 7.97 -10.14
CA GLN A 80 13.57 8.06 -10.18
C GLN A 80 14.24 7.43 -8.97
N ASN A 81 13.63 7.59 -7.80
CA ASN A 81 14.20 7.28 -6.50
C ASN A 81 13.11 6.95 -5.47
N ASP A 82 13.51 6.53 -4.27
CA ASP A 82 12.58 6.18 -3.19
C ASP A 82 11.75 7.37 -2.69
N LEU A 83 12.22 8.61 -2.85
CA LEU A 83 11.47 9.80 -2.44
C LEU A 83 10.25 10.01 -3.33
N GLU A 84 10.43 9.99 -4.66
CA GLU A 84 9.31 10.04 -5.61
C GLU A 84 8.37 8.83 -5.45
N ALA A 85 8.93 7.64 -5.22
CA ALA A 85 8.14 6.44 -4.95
C ALA A 85 7.27 6.60 -3.69
N LYS A 86 7.83 7.19 -2.63
CA LYS A 86 7.11 7.48 -1.39
C LYS A 86 5.97 8.48 -1.60
N GLU A 87 6.16 9.49 -2.43
CA GLU A 87 5.09 10.44 -2.80
C GLU A 87 3.94 9.74 -3.54
N VAL A 88 4.26 8.85 -4.49
CA VAL A 88 3.25 8.05 -5.20
C VAL A 88 2.48 7.15 -4.24
N LEU A 89 3.18 6.41 -3.37
CA LEU A 89 2.55 5.51 -2.40
C LEU A 89 1.69 6.28 -1.39
N LYS A 90 2.17 7.45 -0.92
CA LYS A 90 1.39 8.31 -0.03
C LYS A 90 0.11 8.81 -0.72
N LYS A 91 0.21 9.23 -1.98
CA LYS A 91 -0.98 9.64 -2.75
C LYS A 91 -1.99 8.50 -2.85
N ILE A 92 -1.55 7.29 -3.16
CA ILE A 92 -2.43 6.10 -3.21
C ILE A 92 -3.07 5.85 -1.84
N TYR A 93 -2.29 5.93 -0.76
CA TYR A 93 -2.79 5.77 0.60
C TYR A 93 -3.90 6.79 0.93
N ASP A 94 -3.65 8.07 0.68
CA ASP A 94 -4.58 9.17 0.94
C ASP A 94 -5.85 9.05 0.06
N ASP A 95 -5.68 8.79 -1.24
CA ASP A 95 -6.79 8.68 -2.21
C ASP A 95 -7.73 7.50 -1.89
N ASN A 96 -7.22 6.45 -1.25
CA ASN A 96 -8.00 5.27 -0.84
C ASN A 96 -8.54 5.41 0.60
N VAL A 97 -8.34 6.56 1.25
CA VAL A 97 -8.90 6.89 2.58
C VAL A 97 -8.50 5.84 3.63
N LEU A 98 -7.28 5.31 3.51
CA LEU A 98 -6.76 4.22 4.34
C LEU A 98 -6.46 4.67 5.77
N ASP A 99 -6.33 5.97 6.01
CA ASP A 99 -6.21 6.57 7.34
C ASP A 99 -7.44 6.34 8.22
N THR A 100 -8.60 6.07 7.60
CA THR A 100 -9.86 5.78 8.29
C THR A 100 -10.08 4.30 8.59
N ALA A 101 -9.15 3.41 8.21
CA ALA A 101 -9.33 1.97 8.40
C ALA A 101 -9.28 1.57 9.89
N ILE A 102 -10.24 0.75 10.32
CA ILE A 102 -10.47 0.36 11.71
C ILE A 102 -10.21 -1.14 11.90
N ASN A 103 -9.52 -1.51 12.98
CA ASN A 103 -9.37 -2.91 13.38
C ASN A 103 -10.67 -3.42 13.99
N LEU A 104 -11.49 -4.18 13.25
CA LEU A 104 -12.75 -4.67 13.80
C LEU A 104 -12.58 -5.75 14.89
N ASP A 105 -11.43 -6.43 14.94
CA ASP A 105 -11.15 -7.40 16.00
C ASP A 105 -10.93 -6.72 17.35
N GLU A 106 -10.62 -5.42 17.38
CA GLU A 106 -10.56 -4.62 18.62
C GLU A 106 -11.96 -4.25 19.16
N PHE A 107 -13.03 -4.47 18.39
CA PHE A 107 -14.41 -4.15 18.79
C PHE A 107 -15.27 -5.40 19.03
N ARG A 108 -14.67 -6.59 18.98
CA ARG A 108 -15.31 -7.86 19.32
C ARG A 108 -15.00 -8.20 20.78
N ASP A 109 -15.82 -7.67 21.69
CA ASP A 109 -15.90 -8.12 23.09
C ASP A 109 -16.47 -9.55 23.20
#